data_AF-A0A1Y5DS39-F1
#
_entry.id   AF-A0A1Y5DS39-F1
#
_cell.length_a   1.000
_cell.length_b   1.000
_cell.length_c   1.000
_cell.angle_alpha   90.00
_cell.angle_beta   90.00
_cell.angle_gamma   90.00
#
_symmetry.space_group_name_H-M   'P 1'
#
loop_
_entity.id
_entity.type
_entity.pdbx_description
1 polymer ?
#
loop_
_entity_poly.entity_id
_entity_poly.type
_entity_poly.pdbx_seq_one_letter_code
_entity_poly.pdbx_strand_id
1 'polypeptide(L)'
;MYTIIFLILIFLMFIFSVMLYFKQKSSRFDTLDSGVCPACGSKTKIILDTDNDTEFKVPVIRKRILQSHGCSGAIEFEFKCSECGLKEVHTQSR
;
A
#
# COMPACT_ATOMS: atom_id res chain seq x y z
N MET A 1 9.61 43.20 -0.66
CA MET A 1 9.48 42.50 -1.96
C MET A 1 10.17 41.14 -1.92
N TYR A 2 11.50 41.07 -1.80
CA TYR A 2 12.26 39.79 -1.79
C TYR A 2 11.87 38.82 -0.65
N THR A 3 11.71 39.32 0.57
CA THR A 3 11.31 38.51 1.74
C THR A 3 9.91 37.91 1.60
N ILE A 4 8.97 38.66 1.03
CA ILE A 4 7.59 38.22 0.78
C ILE A 4 7.60 37.12 -0.29
N ILE A 5 8.35 37.30 -1.38
CA ILE A 5 8.49 36.30 -2.44
C ILE A 5 9.13 35.01 -1.89
N PHE A 6 10.16 35.13 -1.05
CA PHE A 6 10.82 33.98 -0.41
C PHE A 6 9.88 33.19 0.50
N LEU A 7 9.06 33.86 1.31
CA LEU A 7 8.06 33.21 2.17
C LEU A 7 7.00 32.45 1.35
N ILE A 8 6.54 33.02 0.24
CA ILE A 8 5.58 32.37 -0.66
C ILE A 8 6.19 31.09 -1.27
N LEU A 9 7.45 31.13 -1.68
CA LEU A 9 8.14 29.95 -2.22
C LEU A 9 8.28 28.82 -1.19
N ILE A 10 8.64 29.14 0.05
CA ILE A 10 8.70 28.14 1.13
C ILE A 10 7.32 27.53 1.38
N PHE A 11 6.28 28.37 1.42
CA PHE A 11 4.92 27.91 1.64
C PHE A 11 4.45 26.95 0.52
N LEU A 12 4.73 27.28 -0.75
CA LEU A 12 4.46 26.39 -1.88
C LEU A 12 5.19 25.05 -1.74
N MET A 13 6.49 25.08 -1.43
CA MET A 13 7.29 23.85 -1.25
C MET A 13 6.74 22.98 -0.12
N PHE A 14 6.27 23.58 0.97
CA PHE A 14 5.63 22.85 2.06
C PHE A 14 4.36 22.13 1.61
N ILE A 15 3.47 22.81 0.89
CA ILE A 15 2.24 22.22 0.35
C ILE A 15 2.57 21.05 -0.59
N PHE A 16 3.54 21.23 -1.48
CA PHE A 16 3.99 20.18 -2.39
C PHE A 16 4.55 18.96 -1.64
N SER A 17 5.35 19.18 -0.61
CA SER A 17 5.87 18.08 0.23
C SER A 17 4.75 17.28 0.90
N VAL A 18 3.76 17.95 1.47
CA VAL A 18 2.61 17.29 2.13
C VAL A 18 1.80 16.48 1.11
N MET A 19 1.52 17.05 -0.07
CA MET A 19 0.82 16.35 -1.15
C MET A 19 1.58 15.12 -1.63
N LEU A 20 2.91 15.22 -1.81
CA LEU A 20 3.75 14.10 -2.23
C LEU A 20 3.79 13.00 -1.17
N TYR A 21 3.84 13.36 0.12
CA TYR A 21 3.80 12.40 1.22
C TYR A 21 2.50 11.58 1.21
N PHE A 22 1.35 12.25 1.08
CA PHE A 22 0.06 11.54 1.01
C PHE A 22 -0.04 10.66 -0.23
N LYS A 23 0.43 11.14 -1.39
CA LYS A 23 0.44 10.36 -2.63
C LYS A 23 1.30 9.10 -2.51
N GLN A 24 2.50 9.21 -1.95
CA GLN A 24 3.42 8.08 -1.77
C GLN A 24 2.84 7.02 -0.82
N LYS A 25 2.19 7.45 0.26
CA LYS A 25 1.52 6.55 1.20
C LYS A 25 0.37 5.79 0.53
N SER A 26 -0.47 6.47 -0.26
CA SER A 26 -1.56 5.85 -1.01
C SER A 26 -1.05 4.86 -2.06
N SER A 27 -0.07 5.27 -2.88
CA SER A 27 0.43 4.42 -3.97
C SER A 27 1.06 3.12 -3.48
N ARG A 28 1.74 3.16 -2.33
CA ARG A 28 2.34 1.97 -1.72
C ARG A 28 1.27 1.00 -1.24
N PHE A 29 0.21 1.51 -0.61
CA PHE A 29 -0.94 0.71 -0.21
C PHE A 29 -1.64 0.08 -1.41
N ASP A 30 -1.90 0.84 -2.48
CA ASP A 30 -2.53 0.33 -3.70
C ASP A 30 -1.69 -0.77 -4.38
N THR A 31 -0.36 -0.66 -4.28
CA THR A 31 0.57 -1.69 -4.79
C THR A 31 0.44 -2.99 -3.98
N LEU A 32 0.32 -2.88 -2.65
CA LEU A 32 0.09 -4.04 -1.77
C LEU A 32 -1.30 -4.66 -1.98
N ASP A 33 -2.34 -3.85 -2.12
CA ASP A 33 -3.72 -4.31 -2.30
C ASP A 33 -3.95 -4.92 -3.70
N SER A 34 -3.21 -4.44 -4.72
CA SER A 34 -3.16 -5.09 -6.06
C SER A 34 -2.39 -6.41 -6.09
N GLY A 35 -1.82 -6.85 -4.96
CA GLY A 35 -1.15 -8.15 -4.84
C GLY A 35 0.29 -8.16 -5.37
N VAL A 36 0.92 -6.99 -5.53
CA VAL A 36 2.31 -6.85 -5.97
C VAL A 36 3.20 -6.46 -4.80
N CYS A 37 4.26 -7.23 -4.55
CA CYS A 37 5.19 -6.88 -3.49
C CYS A 37 6.11 -5.72 -3.93
N PRO A 38 6.14 -4.56 -3.24
CA PRO A 38 6.99 -3.45 -3.64
C PRO A 38 8.48 -3.70 -3.37
N ALA A 39 8.83 -4.67 -2.51
CA ALA A 39 10.22 -4.99 -2.18
C ALA A 39 10.87 -5.94 -3.19
N CYS A 40 10.11 -6.89 -3.76
CA CYS A 40 10.65 -7.91 -4.66
C CYS A 40 9.95 -8.01 -6.02
N GLY A 41 8.93 -7.20 -6.28
CA GLY A 41 8.20 -7.16 -7.55
C GLY A 41 7.33 -8.39 -7.86
N SER A 42 7.26 -9.35 -6.93
CA SER A 42 6.52 -10.59 -7.09
C SER A 42 5.01 -10.35 -7.21
N LYS A 43 4.37 -11.03 -8.16
CA LYS A 43 2.92 -10.94 -8.42
C LYS A 43 2.23 -12.28 -8.18
N THR A 44 0.93 -12.24 -7.93
CA THR A 44 0.07 -13.43 -7.85
C THR A 44 0.32 -14.35 -9.04
N LYS A 45 0.67 -15.60 -8.75
CA LYS A 45 0.92 -16.61 -9.77
C LYS A 45 -0.42 -17.22 -10.19
N ILE A 46 -0.66 -17.30 -11.49
CA ILE A 46 -1.83 -17.98 -12.04
C ILE A 46 -1.33 -19.29 -12.61
N ILE A 47 -1.81 -20.39 -12.05
CA ILE A 47 -1.50 -21.74 -12.51
C ILE A 47 -2.75 -22.21 -13.26
N LEU A 48 -2.60 -22.47 -14.55
CA LEU A 48 -3.64 -23.04 -15.40
C LEU A 48 -3.50 -24.55 -15.38
N ASP A 49 -4.52 -25.24 -14.87
CA ASP A 49 -4.61 -26.69 -15.00
C ASP A 49 -5.34 -27.01 -16.31
N THR A 50 -4.58 -27.52 -17.28
CA THR A 50 -5.06 -27.75 -18.66
C THR A 50 -5.99 -28.97 -18.73
N ASP A 51 -5.91 -29.89 -17.75
CA ASP A 51 -6.72 -31.10 -17.74
C ASP A 51 -8.14 -30.85 -17.19
N ASN A 52 -8.30 -29.83 -16.34
CA ASN A 52 -9.58 -29.51 -15.70
C ASN A 52 -10.18 -28.16 -16.13
N ASP A 53 -9.52 -27.41 -17.03
CA ASP A 53 -9.88 -26.04 -17.43
C ASP A 53 -10.11 -25.12 -16.20
N THR A 54 -9.24 -25.27 -15.19
CA THR A 54 -9.34 -24.50 -13.93
C THR A 54 -8.13 -23.61 -13.73
N GLU A 55 -8.39 -22.39 -13.28
CA GLU A 55 -7.36 -21.39 -12.93
C GLU A 55 -7.15 -21.34 -11.42
N PHE A 56 -5.93 -21.64 -10.96
CA PHE A 56 -5.52 -21.49 -9.57
C PHE A 56 -4.70 -20.22 -9.39
N LYS A 57 -5.26 -19.25 -8.67
CA LYS A 57 -4.56 -18.02 -8.29
C LYS A 57 -3.88 -18.24 -6.94
N VAL A 58 -2.55 -18.23 -6.93
CA VAL A 58 -1.73 -18.33 -5.71
C VAL A 58 -1.29 -16.91 -5.31
N PRO A 59 -1.95 -16.28 -4.33
CA PRO A 59 -1.60 -14.93 -3.90
C PRO A 59 -0.24 -14.91 -3.20
N VAL A 60 0.65 -14.03 -3.64
CA VAL A 60 1.96 -13.85 -3.01
C VAL A 60 1.86 -13.03 -1.72
N ILE A 61 0.93 -12.08 -1.69
CA ILE A 61 0.64 -11.25 -0.51
C ILE A 61 -0.50 -11.87 0.29
N ARG A 62 -0.27 -12.12 1.56
CA ARG A 62 -1.29 -12.53 2.52
C ARG A 62 -1.74 -11.32 3.33
N LYS A 63 -3.03 -10.99 3.25
CA LYS A 63 -3.67 -9.94 4.05
C LYS A 63 -4.33 -10.57 5.28
N ARG A 64 -4.02 -10.08 6.47
CA ARG A 64 -4.62 -10.53 7.74
C ARG A 64 -5.09 -9.31 8.54
N ILE A 65 -6.23 -9.42 9.20
CA ILE A 65 -6.67 -8.41 10.17
C ILE A 65 -5.93 -8.66 11.50
N LEU A 66 -5.18 -7.65 11.96
CA LEU A 66 -4.44 -7.68 13.22
C LEU A 66 -5.33 -7.28 14.39
N GLN A 67 -5.95 -6.09 14.28
CA GLN A 67 -6.81 -5.53 15.31
C GLN A 67 -8.00 -4.80 14.66
N SER A 68 -9.16 -4.93 15.31
CA SER A 68 -10.36 -4.19 14.99
C SER A 68 -10.68 -3.29 16.17
N HIS A 69 -10.60 -1.97 15.98
CA HIS A 69 -10.83 -0.98 17.05
C HIS A 69 -12.32 -0.70 17.31
N GLY A 70 -13.20 -1.67 17.04
CA GLY A 70 -14.63 -1.60 17.34
C GLY A 70 -15.32 -0.37 16.75
N CYS A 71 -15.94 0.45 17.61
CA CYS A 71 -16.72 1.62 17.22
C CYS A 71 -15.91 2.75 16.56
N SER A 72 -14.57 2.73 16.67
CA SER A 72 -13.71 3.71 15.98
C SER A 72 -13.57 3.42 14.48
N GLY A 73 -14.04 2.26 13.99
CA GLY A 73 -14.03 1.91 12.57
C GLY A 73 -12.63 1.73 11.96
N ALA A 74 -11.57 1.82 12.77
CA ALA A 74 -10.20 1.58 12.34
C ALA A 74 -9.89 0.08 12.36
N ILE A 75 -9.53 -0.45 11.21
CA ILE A 75 -9.10 -1.84 11.02
C ILE A 75 -7.63 -1.83 10.64
N GLU A 76 -6.84 -2.57 11.39
CA GLU A 76 -5.42 -2.76 11.10
C GLU A 76 -5.22 -4.03 10.29
N PHE A 77 -4.60 -3.89 9.12
CA PHE A 77 -4.25 -4.99 8.24
C PHE A 77 -2.75 -5.22 8.24
N GLU A 78 -2.33 -6.47 8.45
CA GLU A 78 -0.99 -6.95 8.15
C GLU A 78 -0.96 -7.47 6.71
N PHE A 79 -0.02 -6.96 5.92
CA PHE A 79 0.34 -7.53 4.64
C PHE A 79 1.68 -8.25 4.78
N LYS A 80 1.70 -9.53 4.44
CA LYS A 80 2.91 -10.34 4.46
C LYS A 80 3.20 -10.91 3.07
N CYS A 81 4.41 -10.65 2.55
CA CYS A 81 4.89 -11.28 1.32
C CYS A 81 5.40 -12.69 1.62
N SER A 82 4.95 -13.67 0.85
CA SER A 82 5.35 -15.08 1.00
C SER A 82 6.72 -15.38 0.39
N GLU A 83 7.22 -14.55 -0.53
CA GLU A 83 8.51 -14.78 -1.22
C GLU A 83 9.69 -14.10 -0.52
N CYS A 84 9.58 -12.82 -0.15
CA CYS A 84 10.67 -12.07 0.49
C CYS A 84 10.49 -11.85 2.00
N GLY A 85 9.35 -12.24 2.57
CA GLY A 85 9.07 -12.09 4.01
C GLY A 85 8.75 -10.65 4.46
N LEU A 86 8.58 -9.71 3.54
CA LEU A 86 8.14 -8.34 3.83
C LEU A 86 6.87 -8.35 4.69
N LYS A 87 6.85 -7.54 5.76
CA LYS A 87 5.69 -7.33 6.63
C LYS A 87 5.41 -5.84 6.77
N GLU A 88 4.20 -5.42 6.43
CA GLU A 88 3.75 -4.04 6.56
C GLU A 88 2.37 -3.99 7.22
N VAL A 89 2.18 -3.05 8.14
CA VAL A 89 0.91 -2.85 8.84
C VAL A 89 0.29 -1.55 8.37
N HIS A 90 -0.95 -1.61 7.91
CA HIS A 90 -1.71 -0.45 7.47
C HIS A 90 -3.00 -0.35 8.26
N THR A 91 -3.24 0.83 8.85
CA THR A 91 -4.51 1.18 9.46
C THR A 91 -5.42 1.79 8.39
N GLN A 92 -6.58 1.18 8.18
CA GLN A 92 -7.65 1.75 7.38
C GLN A 92 -8.76 2.22 8.34
N SER A 93 -8.97 3.52 8.44
CA SER A 93 -10.18 4.07 9.06
C SER A 93 -11.30 4.09 8.02
N ARG A 94 -12.47 3.56 8.37
CA ARG A 94 -13.66 3.59 7.53
C ARG A 94 -14.12 5.01 7.20
#